data_AF-A0A351EA12-F1
#
_entry.id   AF-A0A351EA12-F1
#
_cell.length_a   1.000
_cell.length_b   1.000
_cell.length_c   1.000
_cell.angle_alpha   90.00
_cell.angle_beta   90.00
_cell.angle_gamma   90.00
#
_symmetry.space_group_name_H-M   'P 1'
#
loop_
_entity.id
_entity.type
_entity.pdbx_description
1 polymer ?
#
loop_
_entity_poly.entity_id
_entity_poly.type
_entity_poly.pdbx_seq_one_letter_code
_entity_poly.pdbx_strand_id
1 'polypeptide(L)'
;MRKERTGFILLQVQLVLFLLLLLPCVVLDHFQSLVRSGSLVLSDLRLYRAARYSLSLVKSELSDQSVQVFLYGDPERADASMTVQCHRSDEHTMVSFYVRRGTLYRGIRKFGKDIGIVPNSDTDVLVKNWKLRKLSDKEVEVALTLEDRVCGRRRTFREVLASLNGTVVQVS
;
A
#
# COMPACT_ATOMS: atom_id res chain seq x y z
N MET A 1 -7.93 -52.65 50.71
CA MET A 1 -8.20 -52.58 49.25
C MET A 1 -9.28 -51.55 48.82
N ARG A 2 -10.24 -51.11 49.66
CA ARG A 2 -11.25 -50.11 49.24
C ARG A 2 -10.75 -48.64 49.18
N LYS A 3 -9.81 -48.23 50.05
CA LYS A 3 -9.32 -46.83 50.15
C LYS A 3 -8.48 -46.38 48.95
N GLU A 4 -7.71 -47.27 48.33
CA GLU A 4 -6.87 -46.94 47.16
C GLU A 4 -7.71 -46.63 45.92
N ARG A 5 -8.85 -47.32 45.73
CA ARG A 5 -9.76 -47.07 44.61
C ARG A 5 -10.41 -45.70 44.69
N THR A 6 -10.76 -45.23 45.88
CA THR A 6 -11.39 -43.90 46.07
C THR A 6 -10.41 -42.76 45.80
N GLY A 7 -9.14 -42.89 46.23
CA GLY A 7 -8.10 -41.90 45.94
C GLY A 7 -7.76 -41.81 44.44
N PHE A 8 -7.78 -42.94 43.75
CA PHE A 8 -7.55 -43.00 42.31
C PHE A 8 -8.69 -42.34 41.50
N ILE A 9 -9.94 -42.57 41.91
CA ILE A 9 -11.12 -41.93 41.29
C ILE A 9 -11.08 -40.41 41.51
N LEU A 10 -10.72 -39.96 42.73
CA LEU A 10 -10.63 -38.52 43.03
C LEU A 10 -9.55 -37.84 42.16
N LEU A 11 -8.39 -38.48 41.99
CA LEU A 11 -7.31 -37.99 41.14
C LEU A 11 -7.76 -37.86 39.67
N GLN A 12 -8.47 -38.87 39.13
CA GLN A 12 -9.00 -38.83 37.77
C GLN A 12 -10.00 -37.68 37.58
N VAL A 13 -10.90 -37.46 38.54
CA VAL A 13 -11.86 -36.35 38.48
C VAL A 13 -11.14 -35.01 38.52
N GLN A 14 -10.13 -34.85 39.37
CA GLN A 14 -9.33 -33.62 39.46
C GLN A 14 -8.61 -33.32 38.13
N LEU A 15 -8.05 -34.35 37.49
CA LEU A 15 -7.34 -34.25 36.22
C LEU A 15 -8.29 -33.89 35.07
N VAL A 16 -9.47 -34.50 35.03
CA VAL A 16 -10.53 -34.17 34.06
C VAL A 16 -10.97 -32.72 34.24
N LEU A 17 -11.19 -32.26 35.48
CA LEU A 17 -11.59 -30.87 35.76
C LEU A 17 -10.50 -29.87 35.35
N PHE A 18 -9.23 -30.21 35.61
CA PHE A 18 -8.09 -29.40 35.21
C PHE A 18 -7.98 -29.29 33.68
N LEU A 19 -8.15 -30.39 32.95
CA LEU A 19 -8.18 -30.40 31.49
C LEU A 19 -9.37 -29.61 30.93
N LEU A 20 -10.54 -29.71 31.57
CA LEU A 20 -11.76 -28.97 31.21
C LEU A 20 -11.58 -27.45 31.39
N LEU A 21 -10.77 -27.02 32.36
CA LEU A 21 -10.42 -25.62 32.59
C LEU A 21 -9.33 -25.11 31.63
N LEU A 22 -8.38 -25.97 31.25
CA LEU A 22 -7.34 -25.62 30.28
C LEU A 22 -7.87 -25.45 28.86
N LEU A 23 -8.85 -26.27 28.47
CA LEU A 23 -9.41 -26.26 27.12
C LEU A 23 -9.92 -24.86 26.68
N PRO A 24 -10.78 -24.16 27.45
CA PRO A 24 -11.24 -22.83 27.07
C PRO A 24 -10.11 -21.80 27.05
N CYS A 25 -9.10 -21.91 27.92
CA CYS A 25 -7.93 -21.01 27.90
C CYS A 25 -7.15 -21.14 26.60
N VAL A 26 -6.87 -22.37 26.15
CA VAL A 26 -6.16 -22.65 24.89
C VAL A 26 -7.00 -22.20 23.69
N VAL A 27 -8.31 -22.46 23.70
CA VAL A 27 -9.23 -22.04 22.64
C VAL A 27 -9.31 -20.52 22.54
N LEU A 28 -9.40 -19.82 23.67
CA LEU A 28 -9.43 -18.35 23.71
C LEU A 28 -8.13 -17.74 23.16
N ASP A 29 -6.97 -18.28 23.54
CA ASP A 29 -5.67 -17.79 23.04
C ASP A 29 -5.55 -17.98 21.52
N HIS A 30 -5.90 -19.16 21.01
CA HIS A 30 -5.94 -19.40 19.57
C HIS A 30 -6.93 -18.49 18.84
N PHE A 31 -8.11 -18.25 19.41
CA PHE A 31 -9.09 -17.35 18.82
C PHE A 31 -8.59 -15.90 18.78
N GLN A 32 -7.98 -15.40 19.85
CA GLN A 32 -7.36 -14.07 19.88
C GLN A 32 -6.23 -13.95 18.84
N SER A 33 -5.40 -14.99 18.72
CA SER A 33 -4.34 -15.05 17.72
C SER A 33 -4.90 -15.03 16.29
N LEU A 34 -5.98 -15.76 16.02
CA LEU A 34 -6.68 -15.75 14.72
C LEU A 34 -7.25 -14.37 14.39
N VAL A 35 -7.90 -13.71 15.35
CA VAL A 35 -8.47 -12.37 15.14
C VAL A 35 -7.36 -11.34 14.85
N ARG A 36 -6.26 -11.37 15.62
CA ARG A 36 -5.10 -10.50 15.38
C ARG A 36 -4.44 -10.77 14.03
N SER A 37 -4.30 -12.04 13.65
CA SER A 37 -3.72 -12.42 12.36
C SER A 37 -4.65 -12.01 11.20
N GLY A 38 -5.96 -12.18 11.37
CA GLY A 38 -6.96 -11.78 10.38
C GLY A 38 -6.96 -10.28 10.12
N SER A 39 -6.88 -9.45 11.16
CA SER A 39 -6.80 -7.99 10.98
C SER A 39 -5.53 -7.56 10.23
N LEU A 40 -4.41 -8.23 10.49
CA LEU A 40 -3.14 -8.01 9.80
C LEU A 40 -3.21 -8.39 8.31
N VAL A 41 -3.89 -9.49 7.97
CA VAL A 41 -4.11 -9.92 6.58
C VAL A 41 -5.04 -8.95 5.84
N LEU A 42 -6.12 -8.49 6.49
CA LEU A 42 -7.03 -7.50 5.91
C LEU A 42 -6.32 -6.18 5.63
N SER A 43 -5.46 -5.73 6.54
CA SER A 43 -4.62 -4.54 6.34
C SER A 43 -3.70 -4.71 5.12
N ASP A 44 -3.01 -5.85 5.02
CA ASP A 44 -2.15 -6.14 3.87
C ASP A 44 -2.94 -6.10 2.56
N LEU A 45 -4.11 -6.75 2.51
CA LEU A 45 -4.97 -6.75 1.31
C LEU A 45 -5.40 -5.34 0.91
N ARG A 46 -5.74 -4.47 1.87
CA ARG A 46 -6.06 -3.06 1.60
C ARG A 46 -4.87 -2.32 1.01
N LEU A 47 -3.68 -2.46 1.60
CA LEU A 47 -2.46 -1.83 1.10
C LEU A 47 -2.12 -2.30 -0.32
N TYR A 48 -2.23 -3.60 -0.61
CA TYR A 48 -2.02 -4.15 -1.94
C TYR A 48 -3.03 -3.62 -2.97
N ARG A 49 -4.31 -3.55 -2.60
CA ARG A 49 -5.37 -3.03 -3.48
C ARG A 49 -5.16 -1.55 -3.79
N ALA A 50 -4.87 -0.75 -2.77
CA ALA A 50 -4.58 0.68 -2.93
C ALA A 50 -3.34 0.90 -3.81
N ALA A 51 -2.24 0.19 -3.55
CA ALA A 51 -1.03 0.27 -4.35
C ALA A 51 -1.28 -0.11 -5.82
N ARG A 52 -1.97 -1.22 -6.06
CA ARG A 52 -2.28 -1.70 -7.42
C ARG A 52 -3.14 -0.69 -8.17
N TYR A 53 -4.15 -0.11 -7.53
CA TYR A 53 -5.00 0.92 -8.15
C TYR A 53 -4.16 2.15 -8.53
N SER A 54 -3.45 2.74 -7.56
CA SER A 54 -2.66 3.96 -7.79
C SER A 54 -1.57 3.75 -8.85
N LEU A 55 -0.83 2.64 -8.78
CA LEU A 55 0.24 2.31 -9.74
C LEU A 55 -0.33 1.99 -11.12
N SER A 56 -1.46 1.29 -11.22
CA SER A 56 -2.08 0.99 -12.52
C SER A 56 -2.52 2.24 -13.25
N LEU A 57 -3.05 3.24 -12.53
CA LEU A 57 -3.43 4.52 -13.15
C LEU A 57 -2.20 5.30 -13.62
N VAL A 58 -1.17 5.39 -12.78
CA VAL A 58 0.10 6.02 -13.13
C VAL A 58 0.72 5.34 -14.35
N LYS A 59 0.72 4.00 -14.37
CA LYS A 59 1.15 3.20 -15.52
C LYS A 59 0.38 3.55 -16.78
N SER A 60 -0.95 3.53 -16.76
CA SER A 60 -1.76 3.83 -17.94
C SER A 60 -1.50 5.22 -18.53
N GLU A 61 -1.26 6.22 -17.68
CA GLU A 61 -0.96 7.58 -18.13
C GLU A 61 0.47 7.70 -18.66
N LEU A 62 1.43 6.96 -18.09
CA LEU A 62 2.83 6.91 -18.53
C LEU A 62 3.04 6.09 -19.81
N SER A 63 2.48 4.89 -19.89
CA SER A 63 2.73 3.93 -20.97
C SER A 63 1.94 4.26 -22.22
N ASP A 64 0.64 4.52 -22.07
CA ASP A 64 -0.28 4.48 -23.20
C ASP A 64 -0.55 5.87 -23.77
N GLN A 65 -0.53 6.89 -22.92
CA GLN A 65 -1.09 8.21 -23.27
C GLN A 65 -0.04 9.32 -23.33
N SER A 66 1.16 9.12 -22.77
CA SER A 66 2.18 10.17 -22.71
C SER A 66 3.17 10.12 -23.88
N VAL A 67 3.51 11.30 -24.38
CA VAL A 67 4.59 11.52 -25.38
C VAL A 67 5.85 12.04 -24.68
N GLN A 68 5.70 12.79 -23.58
CA GLN A 68 6.82 13.19 -22.74
C GLN A 68 6.44 13.06 -21.28
N VAL A 69 7.36 12.50 -20.50
CA VAL A 69 7.24 12.30 -19.06
C VAL A 69 8.34 13.09 -18.38
N PHE A 70 7.95 14.08 -17.57
CA PHE A 70 8.87 14.86 -16.77
C PHE A 70 8.80 14.42 -15.32
N LEU A 71 9.95 14.05 -14.76
CA LEU A 71 10.11 13.72 -13.35
C LEU A 71 10.72 14.92 -12.64
N TYR A 72 9.96 15.57 -11.77
CA TYR A 72 10.44 16.71 -10.99
C TYR A 72 10.81 16.29 -9.58
N GLY A 73 11.93 16.83 -9.11
CA GLY A 73 12.44 16.63 -7.76
C GLY A 73 13.66 15.71 -7.71
N ASP A 74 14.31 15.70 -6.56
CA ASP A 74 15.54 14.95 -6.34
C ASP A 74 15.26 13.56 -5.74
N PRO A 75 15.56 12.45 -6.46
CA PRO A 75 15.27 11.10 -5.99
C PRO A 75 16.11 10.68 -4.77
N GLU A 76 17.27 11.31 -4.58
CA GLU A 76 18.19 10.98 -3.48
C GLU A 76 17.79 11.64 -2.17
N ARG A 77 17.02 12.73 -2.21
CA ARG A 77 16.56 13.44 -1.02
C ARG A 77 15.38 12.71 -0.37
N ALA A 78 15.52 12.34 0.91
CA ALA A 78 14.55 11.52 1.63
C ALA A 78 13.15 12.15 1.75
N ASP A 79 13.08 13.49 1.79
CA ASP A 79 11.84 14.26 2.01
C ASP A 79 11.37 15.07 0.79
N ALA A 80 11.99 14.89 -0.38
CA ALA A 80 11.57 15.62 -1.57
C ALA A 80 10.23 15.07 -2.09
N SER A 81 9.22 15.94 -2.17
CA SER A 81 7.97 15.63 -2.84
C SER A 81 8.19 15.56 -4.35
N MET A 82 8.27 14.35 -4.89
CA MET A 82 8.45 14.17 -6.32
C MET A 82 7.12 14.36 -7.07
N THR A 83 7.20 14.90 -8.29
CA THR A 83 6.05 15.07 -9.17
C THR A 83 6.31 14.43 -10.52
N VAL A 84 5.41 13.58 -11.00
CA VAL A 84 5.40 13.17 -12.42
C VAL A 84 4.49 14.11 -13.19
N GLN A 85 4.91 14.57 -14.36
CA GLN A 85 4.05 15.23 -15.33
C GLN A 85 4.10 14.48 -16.66
N CYS A 86 2.95 14.01 -17.11
CA CYS A 86 2.76 13.35 -18.39
C CYS A 86 2.09 14.33 -19.36
N HIS A 87 2.76 14.63 -20.47
CA HIS A 87 2.20 15.38 -21.59
C HIS A 87 1.60 14.39 -22.58
N ARG A 88 0.32 14.55 -22.89
CA ARG A 88 -0.36 13.72 -23.88
C ARG A 88 -0.08 14.20 -25.30
N SER A 89 -0.30 13.31 -26.26
CA SER A 89 -0.08 13.56 -27.70
C SER A 89 -0.97 14.66 -28.29
N ASP A 90 -2.05 15.04 -27.59
CA ASP A 90 -2.94 16.13 -28.00
C ASP A 90 -2.38 17.52 -27.67
N GLU A 91 -1.19 17.61 -27.03
CA GLU A 91 -0.45 18.82 -26.57
C GLU A 91 -1.25 19.79 -25.66
N HIS A 92 -2.55 19.58 -25.52
CA HIS A 92 -3.46 20.41 -24.76
C HIS A 92 -3.82 19.84 -23.40
N THR A 93 -3.48 18.57 -23.13
CA THR A 93 -3.76 17.90 -21.86
C THR A 93 -2.47 17.47 -21.15
N MET A 94 -2.34 17.89 -19.91
CA MET A 94 -1.22 17.56 -19.03
C MET A 94 -1.77 16.89 -17.77
N VAL A 95 -1.22 15.72 -17.44
CA VAL A 95 -1.58 14.96 -16.23
C VAL A 95 -0.40 14.98 -15.28
N SER A 96 -0.64 15.36 -14.03
CA SER A 96 0.39 15.42 -12.99
C SER A 96 0.02 14.53 -11.81
N PHE A 97 1.03 13.88 -11.24
CA PHE A 97 0.91 13.08 -10.03
C PHE A 97 1.85 13.61 -8.96
N TYR A 98 1.30 13.98 -7.81
CA TYR A 98 2.06 14.52 -6.69
C TYR A 98 1.43 14.10 -5.36
N VAL A 99 2.23 14.06 -4.30
CA VAL A 99 1.74 13.76 -2.95
C VAL A 99 1.59 15.05 -2.17
N ARG A 100 0.44 15.22 -1.51
CA ARG A 100 0.21 16.32 -0.57
C ARG A 100 -0.52 15.79 0.66
N ARG A 101 0.01 16.10 1.85
CA ARG A 101 -0.57 15.68 3.15
C ARG A 101 -0.87 14.17 3.23
N GLY A 102 -0.02 13.33 2.64
CA GLY A 102 -0.17 11.88 2.67
C GLY A 102 -1.21 11.31 1.70
N THR A 103 -1.71 12.10 0.75
CA THR A 103 -2.60 11.63 -0.32
C THR A 103 -1.91 11.83 -1.67
N LEU A 104 -1.95 10.82 -2.54
CA LEU A 104 -1.52 10.95 -3.92
C LEU A 104 -2.63 11.63 -4.71
N TYR A 105 -2.35 12.76 -5.34
CA TYR A 105 -3.28 13.49 -6.19
C TYR A 105 -2.93 13.32 -7.66
N ARG A 106 -3.98 13.30 -8.48
CA ARG A 106 -3.93 13.43 -9.93
C ARG A 106 -4.46 14.81 -10.31
N GLY A 107 -3.61 15.65 -10.87
CA GLY A 107 -4.01 16.93 -11.46
C GLY A 107 -4.12 16.79 -12.98
N ILE A 108 -5.25 17.17 -13.56
CA ILE A 108 -5.45 17.21 -15.01
C ILE A 108 -5.62 18.67 -15.41
N ARG A 109 -4.68 19.18 -16.18
CA ARG A 109 -4.72 20.54 -16.73
C ARG A 109 -5.00 20.44 -18.23
N LYS A 110 -6.07 21.09 -18.66
CA LYS A 110 -6.34 21.32 -20.09
C LYS A 110 -6.05 22.78 -20.43
N PHE A 111 -5.50 23.04 -21.60
CA PHE A 111 -5.22 24.40 -22.04
C PHE A 111 -6.51 25.25 -22.02
N GLY A 112 -6.45 26.43 -21.39
CA GLY A 112 -7.60 27.34 -21.26
C GLY A 112 -8.71 26.88 -20.28
N LYS A 113 -8.48 25.84 -19.47
CA LYS A 113 -9.45 25.37 -18.45
C LYS A 113 -8.81 25.28 -17.06
N ASP A 114 -9.67 25.32 -16.04
CA ASP A 114 -9.28 25.08 -14.66
C ASP A 114 -8.72 23.66 -14.46
N ILE A 115 -7.82 23.55 -13.48
CA ILE A 115 -7.15 22.29 -13.15
C ILE A 115 -8.12 21.40 -12.38
N GLY A 116 -8.43 20.22 -12.93
CA GLY A 116 -9.16 19.17 -12.21
C GLY A 116 -8.21 18.42 -11.27
N ILE A 117 -8.47 18.42 -9.96
CA ILE A 117 -7.65 17.70 -8.97
C ILE A 117 -8.49 16.58 -8.36
N VAL A 118 -7.99 15.35 -8.45
CA VAL A 118 -8.68 14.15 -7.95
C VAL A 118 -7.72 13.34 -7.06
N PRO A 119 -8.14 12.88 -5.87
CA PRO A 119 -7.34 11.95 -5.08
C PRO A 119 -7.22 10.60 -5.81
N ASN A 120 -5.99 10.09 -5.90
CA ASN A 120 -5.63 8.83 -6.56
C ASN A 120 -5.20 7.72 -5.57
N SER A 121 -5.17 8.02 -4.28
CA SER A 121 -4.98 7.03 -3.21
C SER A 121 -6.25 6.89 -2.38
N ASP A 122 -6.46 5.68 -1.86
CA ASP A 122 -7.55 5.36 -0.94
C ASP A 122 -7.51 6.27 0.32
N THR A 123 -8.66 6.65 0.85
CA THR A 123 -8.78 7.53 2.03
C THR A 123 -8.31 6.85 3.31
N ASP A 124 -8.36 5.51 3.34
CA ASP A 124 -7.97 4.71 4.51
C ASP A 124 -6.45 4.48 4.58
N VAL A 125 -5.71 4.96 3.59
CA VAL A 125 -4.27 4.75 3.45
C VAL A 125 -3.54 6.09 3.39
N LEU A 126 -2.34 6.14 3.95
CA LEU A 126 -1.44 7.29 3.89
C LEU A 126 -0.25 6.96 2.99
N VAL A 127 0.03 7.84 2.04
CA VAL A 127 1.25 7.82 1.24
C VAL A 127 2.37 8.44 2.06
N LYS A 128 3.28 7.61 2.55
CA LYS A 128 4.46 8.06 3.33
C LYS A 128 5.66 8.40 2.47
N ASN A 129 5.79 7.74 1.33
CA ASN A 129 6.91 7.97 0.43
C ASN A 129 6.46 7.80 -1.01
N TRP A 130 6.92 8.70 -1.86
CA TRP A 130 6.65 8.70 -3.29
C TRP A 130 7.93 9.13 -4.00
N LYS A 131 8.61 8.13 -4.57
CA LYS A 131 9.88 8.32 -5.27
C LYS A 131 9.78 7.82 -6.69
N LEU A 132 10.44 8.54 -7.56
CA LEU A 132 10.45 8.36 -9.00
C LEU A 132 11.89 8.47 -9.45
N ARG A 133 12.38 7.45 -10.13
CA ARG A 133 13.75 7.41 -10.62
C ARG A 133 13.75 7.08 -12.09
N LYS A 134 14.42 7.90 -12.89
CA LYS A 134 14.69 7.57 -14.29
C LYS A 134 15.69 6.41 -14.32
N LEU A 135 15.33 5.33 -15.02
CA LEU A 135 16.23 4.21 -15.29
C LEU A 135 16.82 4.32 -16.70
N SER A 136 15.99 4.70 -17.66
CA SER A 136 16.39 4.94 -19.05
C SER A 136 15.53 6.03 -19.66
N ASP A 137 15.74 6.36 -20.94
CA ASP A 137 14.90 7.30 -21.67
C ASP A 137 13.46 6.82 -21.87
N LYS A 138 13.16 5.55 -21.58
CA LYS A 138 11.83 4.98 -21.68
C LYS A 138 11.34 4.33 -20.39
N GLU A 139 12.14 4.26 -19.34
CA GLU A 139 11.78 3.53 -18.12
C GLU A 139 11.91 4.39 -16.87
N VAL A 140 10.90 4.26 -16.00
CA VAL A 140 10.82 4.92 -14.70
C VAL A 140 10.59 3.86 -13.63
N GLU A 141 11.43 3.87 -12.59
CA GLU A 141 11.12 3.17 -11.34
C GLU A 141 10.22 4.03 -10.48
N VAL A 142 9.08 3.48 -10.07
CA VAL A 142 8.16 4.09 -9.12
C VAL A 142 8.23 3.33 -7.80
N ALA A 143 8.58 4.03 -6.73
CA ALA A 143 8.56 3.50 -5.37
C ALA A 143 7.50 4.22 -4.53
N LEU A 144 6.44 3.50 -4.17
CA LEU A 144 5.32 3.99 -3.39
C LEU A 144 5.30 3.30 -2.03
N THR A 145 5.31 4.08 -0.96
CA THR A 145 5.17 3.53 0.39
C THR A 145 3.85 3.96 1.01
N LEU A 146 3.06 2.97 1.41
CA LEU A 146 1.73 3.13 1.96
C LEU A 146 1.69 2.68 3.42
N GLU A 147 0.88 3.36 4.21
CA GLU A 147 0.60 3.05 5.60
C GLU A 147 -0.90 3.00 5.85
N ASP A 148 -1.37 1.91 6.47
CA ASP A 148 -2.76 1.76 6.87
C ASP A 148 -3.04 2.61 8.11
N ARG A 149 -4.04 3.49 8.03
CA ARG A 149 -4.40 4.39 9.14
C ARG A 149 -4.91 3.67 10.37
N VAL A 150 -5.47 2.47 10.22
CA VAL A 150 -6.13 1.74 11.31
C VAL A 150 -5.12 1.03 12.21
N CYS A 151 -4.15 0.34 11.61
CA CYS A 151 -3.17 -0.48 12.34
C CYS A 151 -1.74 0.03 12.26
N GLY A 152 -1.48 1.12 11.51
CA GLY A 152 -0.14 1.69 11.31
C GLY A 152 0.79 0.82 10.47
N ARG A 153 0.29 -0.26 9.87
CA ARG A 153 1.11 -1.17 9.08
C ARG A 153 1.56 -0.50 7.80
N ARG A 154 2.85 -0.65 7.48
CA ARG A 154 3.49 0.01 6.34
C ARG A 154 4.03 -1.02 5.35
N ARG A 155 3.82 -0.78 4.05
CA ARG A 155 4.43 -1.55 2.96
C ARG A 155 4.95 -0.64 1.85
N THR A 156 6.06 -1.05 1.26
CA THR A 156 6.68 -0.38 0.11
C THR A 156 6.49 -1.22 -1.13
N PHE A 157 6.02 -0.59 -2.19
CA PHE A 157 5.79 -1.18 -3.50
C PHE A 157 6.73 -0.52 -4.49
N ARG A 158 7.39 -1.34 -5.32
CA ARG A 158 8.27 -0.87 -6.38
C ARG A 158 7.84 -1.51 -7.68
N GLU A 159 7.69 -0.70 -8.71
CA GLU A 159 7.37 -1.17 -10.05
C GLU A 159 8.17 -0.35 -11.08
N VAL A 160 8.68 -1.02 -12.10
CA VAL A 160 9.31 -0.37 -13.25
C VAL A 160 8.25 -0.20 -14.32
N LEU A 161 8.06 1.04 -14.75
CA LEU A 161 7.08 1.43 -15.75
C LEU A 161 7.80 1.87 -17.02
N ALA A 162 7.41 1.30 -18.15
CA ALA A 162 7.90 1.69 -19.46
C ALA A 162 6.94 2.69 -20.13
N SER A 163 7.49 3.79 -20.66
CA SER A 163 6.81 4.67 -21.59
C SER A 163 6.96 4.07 -22.99
N LEU A 164 5.84 3.64 -23.58
CA LEU A 164 5.83 3.00 -24.89
C LEU A 164 5.98 4.04 -26.00
N ASN A 165 5.27 5.15 -25.84
CA ASN A 165 5.10 6.19 -26.87
C ASN A 165 5.90 7.46 -26.58
N GLY A 166 6.58 7.56 -25.44
CA GLY A 166 7.20 8.80 -24.99
C GLY A 166 8.62 8.66 -24.46
N THR A 167 9.20 9.82 -24.16
CA THR A 167 10.54 9.93 -23.56
C THR A 167 10.44 10.42 -22.12
N VAL A 168 11.28 9.84 -21.25
CA VAL A 168 11.42 10.21 -19.85
C VAL A 168 12.54 11.23 -19.69
N VAL A 169 12.22 12.38 -19.09
CA VAL A 169 13.15 13.45 -18.77
C VAL A 169 13.15 13.67 -17.26
N GLN A 170 14.33 13.66 -16.65
CA GLN A 170 14.48 14.01 -15.24
C GLN A 170 14.83 15.50 -15.13
N VAL A 171 14.03 16.22 -14.36
CA VAL A 171 14.18 17.65 -14.09
C VAL A 171 14.58 17.80 -12.62
N SER A 172 15.90 17.91 -12.40
CA SER A 172 16.52 18.15 -11.09
C SER A 172 16.31 19.58 -10.61
#